data_AF-A0A1G2PEI2-F1
#
_entry.id   AF-A0A1G2PEI2-F1
#
_cell.length_a   1.000
_cell.length_b   1.000
_cell.length_c   1.000
_cell.angle_alpha   90.00
_cell.angle_beta   90.00
_cell.angle_gamma   90.00
#
_symmetry.space_group_name_H-M   'P 1'
#
loop_
_entity.id
_entity.type
_entity.pdbx_description
1 polymer ?
#
loop_
_entity_poly.entity_id
_entity_poly.type
_entity_poly.pdbx_seq_one_letter_code
_entity_poly.pdbx_strand_id
1 'polypeptide(L)' 'MENKIKYVCTGGCGGSVTEEEYNSDNTVCGTLTCPKYGQPFEKKIYCVVCGQELTAGEVHQH' A
#
# COMPACT_ATOMS: atom_id res chain seq x y z
N MET A 1 -0.15 17.05 9.47
CA MET A 1 0.15 15.67 9.88
C MET A 1 0.66 14.94 8.65
N GLU A 2 1.89 14.43 8.69
CA GLU A 2 2.54 13.83 7.51
C GLU A 2 2.13 12.36 7.37
N ASN A 3 1.03 12.11 6.67
CA ASN A 3 0.61 10.76 6.36
C ASN A 3 1.30 10.31 5.07
N LYS A 4 1.84 9.09 5.03
CA LYS A 4 2.51 8.56 3.83
C LYS A 4 1.60 7.59 3.10
N ILE A 5 1.49 7.74 1.79
CA ILE A 5 0.74 6.78 0.96
C ILE A 5 1.67 5.59 0.65
N LYS A 6 1.16 4.39 0.89
CA LYS A 6 1.80 3.12 0.53
C LYS A 6 0.79 2.24 -0.19
N TYR A 7 1.28 1.49 -1.16
CA TYR A 7 0.49 0.59 -1.97
C TYR A 7 0.86 -0.83 -1.56
N VAL A 8 -0.09 -1.58 -1.01
CA VAL A 8 0.16 -2.85 -0.32
C VAL A 8 -0.57 -3.98 -1.02
N CYS A 9 0.11 -5.11 -1.17
CA CYS A 9 -0.44 -6.29 -1.82
C CYS A 9 -1.21 -7.11 -0.80
N THR A 10 -2.52 -7.21 -0.99
CA THR A 10 -3.43 -7.95 -0.11
C THR A 10 -3.36 -9.46 -0.29
N GLY A 11 -2.38 -9.97 -1.04
CA GLY A 11 -2.19 -11.40 -1.25
C GLY A 11 -1.58 -12.18 -0.10
N GLY A 12 -1.33 -11.53 1.04
CA GLY A 12 -0.66 -12.15 2.20
C GLY A 12 0.85 -12.31 2.03
N CYS A 13 1.42 -11.71 0.99
CA CYS A 13 2.81 -11.87 0.59
C CYS A 13 3.72 -10.78 1.16
N GLY A 14 3.12 -9.78 1.81
CA GLY A 14 3.84 -8.63 2.38
C GLY A 14 4.46 -7.69 1.35
N GLY A 15 4.12 -7.83 0.05
CA GLY A 15 4.60 -6.91 -0.98
C GLY A 15 4.01 -5.52 -0.78
N SER A 16 4.84 -4.48 -0.74
CA SER A 16 4.38 -3.10 -0.66
C SER A 16 5.32 -2.19 -1.44
N VAL A 17 4.76 -1.18 -2.11
CA VAL A 17 5.48 -0.18 -2.88
C VAL A 17 5.07 1.23 -2.44
N THR A 18 5.90 2.22 -2.70
CA THR A 18 5.58 3.63 -2.43
C THR A 18 4.70 4.20 -3.56
N GLU A 19 4.11 5.38 -3.33
CA GLU A 19 3.38 6.07 -4.40
C GLU A 19 4.26 6.38 -5.62
N GLU A 20 5.54 6.65 -5.42
CA GLU A 20 6.51 6.88 -6.49
C GLU A 20 6.69 5.63 -7.36
N GLU A 21 6.91 4.47 -6.73
CA GLU A 21 7.02 3.21 -7.45
C GLU A 21 5.72 2.84 -8.17
N TYR A 22 4.57 3.03 -7.50
CA TYR A 22 3.26 2.81 -8.10
C TYR A 22 3.03 3.69 -9.34
N ASN A 23 3.45 4.96 -9.30
CA ASN A 23 3.38 5.86 -10.47
C ASN A 23 4.42 5.51 -11.55
N SER A 24 5.49 4.80 -11.20
CA SER A 24 6.53 4.36 -12.11
C SER A 24 6.20 3.01 -12.77
N ASP A 25 4.92 2.78 -13.08
CA ASP A 25 4.34 1.53 -13.63
C ASP A 25 4.31 0.31 -12.68
N ASN A 26 4.78 0.42 -11.44
CA ASN A 26 4.78 -0.68 -10.47
C ASN A 26 3.45 -0.77 -9.71
N THR A 27 2.35 -0.87 -10.47
CA THR A 27 0.98 -0.80 -9.94
C THR A 27 0.43 -2.13 -9.43
N VAL A 28 1.14 -3.23 -9.66
CA VAL A 28 0.68 -4.60 -9.38
C VAL A 28 1.64 -5.36 -8.50
N CYS A 29 1.11 -6.33 -7.76
CA CYS A 29 1.91 -7.18 -6.88
C CYS A 29 2.96 -7.97 -7.69
N GLY A 30 4.23 -7.57 -7.55
CA GLY A 30 5.37 -8.15 -8.27
C GLY A 30 5.94 -9.44 -7.66
N THR A 31 5.40 -9.90 -6.54
CA THR A 31 5.86 -11.13 -5.88
C THR A 31 5.34 -12.37 -6.60
N LEU A 32 6.20 -13.05 -7.35
CA LEU A 32 5.85 -14.26 -8.12
C LEU A 32 5.22 -15.38 -7.28
N THR A 33 5.57 -15.47 -6.01
CA THR A 33 5.04 -16.48 -5.07
C THR A 33 3.67 -16.09 -4.49
N CYS A 34 3.09 -14.98 -4.94
CA CYS A 34 1.86 -14.44 -4.39
C CYS A 34 0.62 -14.92 -5.13
N PRO A 35 -0.45 -15.34 -4.44
CA PRO A 35 -1.72 -15.68 -5.10
C PRO A 35 -2.37 -14.47 -5.79
N LYS A 36 -1.96 -13.26 -5.40
CA LYS A 36 -2.38 -11.98 -5.99
C LYS A 36 -1.33 -11.40 -6.95
N TYR A 37 -0.36 -12.20 -7.41
CA TYR A 37 0.62 -11.76 -8.40
C TYR A 37 -0.09 -11.17 -9.64
N GLY A 38 0.36 -9.99 -10.08
CA GLY A 38 -0.27 -9.26 -11.18
C GLY A 38 -1.61 -8.58 -10.85
N GLN A 39 -2.12 -8.69 -9.62
CA GLN A 39 -3.26 -7.87 -9.16
C GLN A 39 -2.78 -6.49 -8.69
N PRO A 40 -3.61 -5.44 -8.85
CA PRO A 40 -3.26 -4.09 -8.43
C PRO A 40 -3.01 -4.02 -6.92
N PHE A 41 -2.04 -3.19 -6.54
CA PHE A 41 -1.82 -2.86 -5.13
C PHE A 41 -3.01 -2.06 -4.57
N GLU A 42 -3.28 -2.26 -3.28
CA GLU A 42 -4.30 -1.53 -2.56
C GLU A 42 -3.70 -0.29 -1.89
N LYS A 43 -4.32 0.87 -2.10
CA LYS A 43 -3.84 2.13 -1.53
C LYS A 43 -4.14 2.18 -0.04
N LYS A 44 -3.08 2.24 0.77
CA LYS A 44 -3.14 2.47 2.21
C LYS A 44 -2.38 3.72 2.61
N ILE A 45 -2.83 4.32 3.71
CA ILE A 45 -2.27 5.52 4.30
C ILE A 45 -1.58 5.10 5.59
N TYR A 46 -0.26 5.25 5.63
CA TYR A 46 0.53 5.01 6.83
C TYR A 46 0.60 6.28 7.66
N CYS A 47 0.02 6.21 8.86
CA CYS A 47 0.12 7.25 9.88
C CYS A 47 1.48 7.14 10.57
N VAL A 48 2.43 8.04 10.28
CA VAL A 48 3.74 8.03 10.96
C VAL A 48 3.64 8.39 12.45
N VAL A 49 2.57 9.10 12.85
CA VAL A 49 2.33 9.53 14.22
C VAL A 49 1.93 8.36 15.12
N CYS A 50 1.09 7.47 14.58
CA CYS A 50 0.44 6.39 15.32
C CYS A 50 0.86 4.99 14.89
N GLY A 51 1.65 4.88 13.81
CA GLY A 51 2.14 3.61 13.27
C GLY A 51 1.06 2.75 12.59
N GLN A 52 -0.15 3.27 12.40
CA GLN A 52 -1.26 2.52 11.81
C GLN A 52 -1.34 2.65 10.28
N GLU A 53 -1.73 1.56 9.64
CA GLU A 53 -2.08 1.48 8.23
C GLU A 53 -3.60 1.65 8.07
N LEU A 54 -4.00 2.75 7.45
CA LEU A 54 -5.38 3.12 7.18
C LEU A 54 -5.70 2.82 5.72
N THR A 55 -6.94 2.54 5.38
CA THR A 55 -7.33 2.43 3.96
C THR A 55 -7.53 3.82 3.35
N ALA A 56 -7.27 3.98 2.05
CA ALA A 56 -7.49 5.24 1.36
C ALA A 56 -8.98 5.61 1.35
N GLY A 57 -9.37 6.52 2.22
CA GLY A 57 -10.77 6.92 2.43
C GLY A 57 -11.18 6.88 3.91
N GLU A 58 -10.42 6.20 4.76
CA GLU A 58 -10.64 6.27 6.21
C GLU A 58 -10.04 7.56 6.77
N VAL A 59 -10.91 8.39 7.31
CA VAL A 59 -10.55 9.63 8.00
C VAL A 59 -10.14 9.25 9.42
N HIS A 60 -8.84 9.08 9.66
CA HIS A 60 -8.33 8.91 11.02
C HIS A 60 -8.27 10.28 11.69
N GLN A 61 -9.23 10.56 12.58
CA GLN A 61 -9.15 11.70 13.49
C GLN A 61 -8.20 11.36 14.65
N HIS A 62 -7.14 12.15 14.80
CA HIS A 62 -6.42 12.27 16.06
C HIS A 62 -7.02 13.39 16.90
#